data_AF-A0A8T6IRG2-F1
#
_entry.id   AF-A0A8T6IRG2-F1
#
_cell.length_a   1.000
_cell.length_b   1.000
_cell.length_c   1.000
_cell.angle_alpha   90.00
_cell.angle_beta   90.00
_cell.angle_gamma   90.00
#
_symmetry.space_group_name_H-M   'P 1'
#
loop_
_entity.id
_entity.type
_entity.pdbx_description
1 polymer ?
#
loop_
_entity_poly.entity_id
_entity_poly.type
_entity_poly.pdbx_seq_one_letter_code
_entity_poly.pdbx_strand_id
1 'polypeptide(L)'
;MNEWPIIHAERCDAREVQFTNEHAMIHLADERIMGVPLAWFPPIQRATNEQRRNHTCYGDTIHWHDVDDGIDLTAMLTGLYIVQVSQRNSRSEPHVPITWLYLDGGARRSGDIEGVPFVQDTRNFPQDIRFEDDNLIFDLADGRILCMPASFAPRLAKANDSQRMDFQRTGLTLRWEDLDEDINLIAMLTGFYDLDKPHPEPAVEKAEAPTT
;
A
#
# COMPACT_ATOMS: atom_id res chain seq x y z
N MET A 1 24.14 -12.56 12.67
CA MET A 1 23.39 -11.37 12.24
C MET A 1 21.98 -11.85 12.01
N ASN A 2 21.02 -11.39 12.79
CA ASN A 2 19.62 -11.74 12.56
C ASN A 2 19.17 -10.87 11.39
N GLU A 3 19.19 -11.44 10.18
CA GLU A 3 18.54 -10.83 9.03
C GLU A 3 17.04 -10.86 9.34
N TRP A 4 16.49 -9.69 9.62
CA TRP A 4 15.04 -9.52 9.72
C TRP A 4 14.45 -9.95 8.38
N PRO A 5 13.34 -10.72 8.35
CA PRO A 5 12.75 -11.11 7.09
C PRO A 5 12.41 -9.85 6.29
N ILE A 6 12.91 -9.78 5.06
CA ILE A 6 12.51 -8.77 4.10
C ILE A 6 11.00 -8.98 3.86
N ILE A 7 10.17 -8.09 4.39
CA ILE A 7 8.70 -8.19 4.32
C ILE A 7 8.08 -7.42 3.14
N HIS A 8 8.93 -6.81 2.30
CA HIS A 8 8.58 -6.24 0.99
C HIS A 8 9.74 -6.44 0.01
N ALA A 9 9.50 -6.51 -1.30
CA ALA A 9 10.56 -6.70 -2.28
C ALA A 9 11.53 -5.50 -2.34
N GLU A 10 12.79 -5.73 -2.73
CA GLU A 10 13.83 -4.69 -2.95
C GLU A 10 13.41 -3.65 -4.01
N ARG A 11 12.50 -4.02 -4.91
CA ARG A 11 11.95 -3.10 -5.91
C ARG A 11 11.11 -1.96 -5.30
N CYS A 12 10.80 -2.06 -4.00
CA CYS A 12 10.15 -1.00 -3.23
C CYS A 12 11.12 0.05 -2.68
N ASP A 13 12.41 -0.03 -2.96
CA ASP A 13 13.39 0.94 -2.46
C ASP A 13 13.03 2.38 -2.87
N ALA A 14 13.21 3.33 -1.95
CA ALA A 14 13.02 4.74 -2.17
C ALA A 14 14.04 5.27 -3.20
N ARG A 15 13.55 5.94 -4.25
CA ARG A 15 14.40 6.70 -5.18
C ARG A 15 14.40 8.18 -4.87
N GLU A 16 13.22 8.75 -4.70
CA GLU A 16 13.04 10.16 -4.40
C GLU A 16 11.75 10.37 -3.61
N VAL A 17 11.64 11.53 -2.98
CA VAL A 17 10.40 11.98 -2.34
C VAL A 17 10.05 13.39 -2.77
N GLN A 18 8.81 13.54 -3.23
CA GLN A 18 8.21 14.82 -3.55
C GLN A 18 7.16 15.18 -2.49
N PHE A 19 6.87 16.46 -2.32
CA PHE A 19 5.93 16.90 -1.30
C PHE A 19 4.77 17.64 -1.93
N THR A 20 3.55 17.27 -1.53
CA THR A 20 2.36 18.10 -1.71
C THR A 20 2.08 18.86 -0.41
N ASN A 21 0.94 19.54 -0.33
CA ASN A 21 0.50 20.15 0.92
C ASN A 21 0.10 19.11 1.97
N GLU A 22 -0.30 17.91 1.55
CA GLU A 22 -0.92 16.89 2.41
C GLU A 22 -0.06 15.63 2.57
N HIS A 23 0.77 15.29 1.58
CA HIS A 23 1.49 14.02 1.53
C HIS A 23 2.98 14.20 1.19
N ALA A 24 3.79 13.30 1.72
CA ALA A 24 5.07 12.95 1.13
C ALA A 24 4.83 11.82 0.11
N MET A 25 5.19 12.07 -1.15
CA MET A 25 5.02 11.18 -2.29
C MET A 25 6.36 10.50 -2.57
N ILE A 26 6.54 9.28 -2.06
CA ILE A 26 7.78 8.52 -2.25
C ILE A 26 7.71 7.75 -3.56
N HIS A 27 8.61 8.04 -4.50
CA HIS A 27 8.79 7.26 -5.72
C HIS A 27 9.66 6.05 -5.44
N LEU A 28 9.13 4.86 -5.74
CA LEU A 28 9.80 3.59 -5.53
C LEU A 28 10.61 3.20 -6.77
N ALA A 29 11.52 2.23 -6.61
CA ALA A 29 12.39 1.78 -7.68
C ALA A 29 11.64 1.11 -8.86
N ASP A 30 10.42 0.63 -8.62
CA ASP A 30 9.53 0.03 -9.62
C ASP A 30 8.45 0.98 -10.15
N GLU A 31 8.71 2.29 -10.14
CA GLU A 31 7.83 3.33 -10.73
C GLU A 31 6.52 3.57 -9.98
N ARG A 32 6.20 2.78 -8.96
CA ARG A 32 5.10 3.07 -8.05
C ARG A 32 5.41 4.29 -7.19
N ILE A 33 4.36 4.91 -6.68
CA ILE A 33 4.45 6.01 -5.72
C ILE A 33 3.66 5.63 -4.46
N MET A 34 4.33 5.70 -3.32
CA MET A 34 3.75 5.55 -2.00
C MET A 34 3.54 6.93 -1.39
N GLY A 35 2.29 7.41 -1.37
CA GLY A 35 1.92 8.66 -0.71
C GLY A 35 1.61 8.41 0.77
N VAL A 36 2.27 9.15 1.67
CA VAL A 36 2.03 9.08 3.12
C VAL A 36 1.61 10.44 3.67
N PRO A 37 0.61 10.52 4.57
CA PRO A 37 0.19 11.80 5.13
C PRO A 37 1.34 12.52 5.82
N LEU A 38 1.62 13.75 5.39
CA LEU A 38 2.71 14.56 5.93
C LEU A 38 2.49 14.91 7.40
N ALA A 39 1.24 14.97 7.84
CA ALA A 39 0.86 15.18 9.24
C ALA A 39 1.37 14.09 10.21
N TRP A 40 1.76 12.91 9.70
CA TRP A 40 2.37 11.84 10.52
C TRP A 40 3.81 12.13 10.91
N PHE A 41 4.46 13.07 10.21
CA PHE A 41 5.86 13.43 10.42
C PHE A 41 5.94 14.94 10.75
N PRO A 42 5.52 15.38 11.95
CA PRO A 42 5.46 16.80 12.28
C PRO A 42 6.77 17.59 12.10
N PRO A 43 7.97 17.02 12.35
CA PRO A 43 9.23 17.68 12.01
C PRO A 43 9.36 17.93 10.50
N ILE A 44 9.15 16.91 9.66
CA ILE A 44 9.19 17.02 8.19
C ILE A 44 8.10 17.98 7.67
N GLN A 45 6.91 17.95 8.27
CA GLN A 45 5.82 18.87 7.95
C GLN A 45 6.20 20.34 8.21
N ARG A 46 6.97 20.63 9.26
CA ARG A 46 7.41 22.00 9.59
C ARG A 46 8.71 22.41 8.89
N ALA A 47 9.42 21.47 8.27
CA ALA A 47 10.68 21.74 7.58
C ALA A 47 10.50 22.68 6.39
N THR A 48 11.52 23.49 6.11
CA THR A 48 11.55 24.35 4.92
C THR A 48 11.68 23.51 3.64
N ASN A 49 11.40 24.11 2.49
CA ASN A 49 11.60 23.44 1.19
C ASN A 49 13.07 23.02 0.97
N GLU A 50 14.03 23.77 1.50
CA GLU A 50 15.45 23.43 1.41
C GLU A 50 15.77 22.20 2.27
N GLN A 51 15.31 22.19 3.53
CA GLN A 51 15.46 21.03 4.41
C GLN A 51 14.80 19.79 3.82
N ARG A 52 13.57 19.89 3.30
CA ARG A 52 12.87 18.77 2.66
C ARG A 52 13.62 18.19 1.44
N ARG A 53 14.33 19.03 0.68
CA ARG A 53 15.15 18.59 -0.45
C ARG A 53 16.46 17.93 -0.01
N ASN A 54 16.95 18.24 1.18
CA ASN A 54 18.19 17.67 1.72
C ASN A 54 17.93 16.34 2.44
N HIS A 55 17.44 15.35 1.70
CA HIS A 55 17.25 13.98 2.19
C HIS A 55 18.23 12.99 1.56
N THR A 56 18.39 11.86 2.22
CA THR A 56 19.11 10.70 1.69
C THR A 56 18.20 9.47 1.71
N CYS A 57 18.11 8.76 0.60
CA CYS A 57 17.44 7.46 0.49
C CYS A 57 18.44 6.32 0.74
N TYR A 58 18.08 5.39 1.62
CA TYR A 58 18.84 4.19 1.97
C TYR A 58 17.91 2.97 1.83
N GLY A 59 17.74 2.47 0.61
CA GLY A 59 16.85 1.34 0.35
C GLY A 59 15.42 1.65 0.80
N ASP A 60 14.96 0.99 1.86
CA ASP A 60 13.63 1.16 2.45
C ASP A 60 13.50 2.33 3.45
N THR A 61 14.55 3.13 3.65
CA THR A 61 14.52 4.25 4.61
C THR A 61 14.86 5.58 3.94
N ILE A 62 14.15 6.66 4.28
CA ILE A 62 14.48 8.03 3.88
C ILE A 62 14.80 8.85 5.12
N HIS A 63 15.93 9.58 5.11
CA HIS A 63 16.40 10.34 6.26
C HIS A 63 16.69 11.81 5.92
N TRP A 64 16.30 12.72 6.82
CA TRP A 64 16.58 14.15 6.76
C TRP A 64 17.50 14.58 7.89
N HIS A 65 18.79 14.74 7.60
CA HIS A 65 19.78 15.12 8.62
C HIS A 65 19.50 16.46 9.29
N ASP A 66 19.01 17.45 8.54
CA ASP A 66 18.74 18.80 9.08
C ASP A 66 17.50 18.85 9.98
N VAL A 67 16.64 17.82 9.89
CA VAL A 67 15.36 17.72 10.61
C VAL A 67 15.43 16.69 11.73
N ASP A 68 16.43 15.79 11.69
CA ASP A 68 16.61 14.65 12.60
C ASP A 68 15.36 13.74 12.62
N ASP A 69 14.85 13.41 11.42
CA ASP A 69 13.64 12.61 11.23
C ASP A 69 13.75 11.75 9.95
N GLY A 70 12.87 10.78 9.80
CA GLY A 70 12.88 9.85 8.68
C GLY A 70 11.57 9.10 8.45
N ILE A 71 11.49 8.45 7.31
CA ILE A 71 10.37 7.61 6.89
C ILE A 71 10.88 6.19 6.68
N ASP A 72 10.24 5.24 7.34
CA ASP A 72 10.46 3.79 7.20
C ASP A 72 9.44 3.22 6.21
N LEU A 73 9.89 2.87 4.99
CA LEU A 73 9.02 2.30 3.96
C LEU A 73 8.53 0.90 4.30
N THR A 74 9.28 0.09 5.05
CA THR A 74 8.77 -1.20 5.50
C THR A 74 7.46 -1.01 6.26
N ALA A 75 7.43 -0.06 7.19
CA ALA A 75 6.23 0.27 7.94
C ALA A 75 5.13 0.89 7.05
N MET A 76 5.50 1.78 6.11
CA MET A 76 4.55 2.46 5.22
C MET A 76 3.95 1.55 4.14
N LEU A 77 4.67 0.53 3.66
CA LEU A 77 4.18 -0.39 2.63
C LEU A 77 3.30 -1.48 3.25
N THR A 78 3.71 -2.01 4.40
CA THR A 78 2.94 -3.05 5.10
C THR A 78 1.75 -2.50 5.87
N GLY A 79 1.80 -1.21 6.20
CA GLY A 79 0.88 -0.56 7.13
C GLY A 79 1.20 -0.85 8.59
N LEU A 80 2.27 -1.60 8.91
CA LEU A 80 2.64 -2.01 10.28
C LEU A 80 3.35 -0.90 11.07
N TYR A 81 2.81 0.32 11.06
CA TYR A 81 3.32 1.45 11.82
C TYR A 81 2.48 1.70 13.09
N ILE A 82 3.14 2.24 14.11
CA ILE A 82 2.46 2.79 15.29
C ILE A 82 2.39 4.30 15.10
N VAL A 83 1.19 4.85 14.89
CA VAL A 83 1.02 6.30 14.99
C VAL A 83 1.26 6.68 16.44
N GLN A 84 2.36 7.35 16.74
CA GLN A 84 2.50 8.06 18.00
C GLN A 84 1.56 9.26 17.98
N VAL A 85 0.26 9.03 18.20
CA VAL A 85 -0.60 10.10 18.69
C VAL A 85 -0.05 10.40 20.08
N SER A 86 0.48 11.60 20.30
CA SER A 86 0.96 12.04 21.61
C SER A 86 -0.18 11.99 22.63
N GLN A 87 -0.44 10.83 23.21
CA GLN A 87 -1.30 10.72 24.38
C GLN A 87 -0.50 11.25 25.55
N ARG A 88 -0.70 12.54 25.86
CA ARG A 88 -0.51 12.99 27.23
C ARG A 88 -1.45 12.17 28.10
N ASN A 89 -0.85 11.37 28.99
CA ASN A 89 -1.43 10.57 30.07
C ASN A 89 -2.15 9.26 29.68
N SER A 90 -1.45 8.13 29.83
CA SER A 90 -1.71 7.21 30.95
C SER A 90 -0.62 6.12 31.03
N ARG A 91 -0.52 5.47 32.19
CA ARG A 91 0.62 4.67 32.67
C ARG A 91 0.73 3.31 31.98
N SER A 92 1.97 2.98 31.59
CA SER A 92 2.59 1.64 31.55
C SER A 92 1.68 0.43 31.31
N GLU A 93 1.54 0.04 30.04
CA GLU A 93 1.39 -1.36 29.65
C GLU A 93 2.54 -1.74 28.70
N PRO A 94 3.05 -2.98 28.74
CA PRO A 94 4.22 -3.37 27.96
C PRO A 94 3.90 -3.34 26.47
N HIS A 95 4.80 -2.72 25.70
CA HIS A 95 4.79 -2.71 24.24
C HIS A 95 4.77 -4.16 23.71
N VAL A 96 3.64 -4.58 23.13
CA VAL A 96 3.60 -5.75 22.24
C VAL A 96 3.79 -5.22 20.81
N PRO A 97 4.92 -5.50 20.14
CA PRO A 97 5.09 -5.07 18.76
C PRO A 97 4.09 -5.82 17.87
N ILE A 98 3.30 -5.10 17.08
CA ILE A 98 2.27 -5.64 16.16
C ILE A 98 2.87 -6.68 15.20
N THR A 99 4.17 -6.63 14.94
CA THR A 99 4.94 -7.62 14.16
C THR A 99 4.76 -9.06 14.67
N TRP A 100 4.55 -9.27 15.97
CA TRP A 100 4.33 -10.61 16.54
C TRP A 100 2.95 -11.19 16.22
N LEU A 101 1.97 -10.37 15.80
CA LEU A 101 0.62 -10.83 15.46
C LEU A 101 0.52 -11.39 14.02
N TYR A 102 1.43 -10.96 13.13
CA TYR A 102 1.32 -11.22 11.69
C TYR A 102 2.43 -12.11 11.10
N LEU A 103 3.58 -12.24 11.77
CA LEU A 103 4.72 -13.03 11.27
C LEU A 103 4.58 -14.55 11.44
N ASP A 104 3.63 -15.03 12.24
CA ASP A 104 3.57 -16.45 12.61
C ASP A 104 2.92 -17.36 11.55
N GLY A 105 2.49 -16.84 10.38
CA GLY A 105 1.99 -17.65 9.26
C GLY A 105 0.87 -18.65 9.59
N GLY A 106 0.31 -18.53 10.79
CA GLY A 106 -0.55 -19.50 11.41
C GLY A 106 -1.92 -18.87 11.55
N ALA A 107 -2.92 -19.55 11.02
CA ALA A 107 -4.30 -19.33 11.36
C ALA A 107 -4.56 -19.63 12.86
N ARG A 108 -3.97 -18.85 13.77
CA ARG A 108 -4.53 -18.69 15.10
C ARG A 108 -5.67 -17.70 14.93
N ARG A 109 -6.89 -18.22 15.03
CA ARG A 109 -8.07 -17.37 14.98
C ARG A 109 -7.92 -16.38 16.12
N SER A 110 -8.11 -15.10 15.85
CA SER A 110 -8.07 -14.03 16.86
C SER A 110 -9.04 -14.23 18.04
N GLY A 111 -9.86 -15.29 18.04
CA GLY A 111 -10.64 -15.74 19.21
C GLY A 111 -9.83 -16.47 20.29
N ASP A 112 -8.54 -16.75 20.06
CA ASP A 112 -7.69 -17.51 21.01
C ASP A 112 -7.00 -16.59 22.05
N ILE A 113 -7.21 -15.27 22.00
CA ILE A 113 -6.68 -14.31 22.98
C ILE A 113 -7.85 -13.59 23.66
N GLU A 114 -8.17 -13.98 24.89
CA GLU A 114 -9.21 -13.31 25.68
C GLU A 114 -8.88 -11.83 25.88
N GLY A 115 -9.84 -10.95 25.54
CA GLY A 115 -9.78 -9.52 25.85
C GLY A 115 -9.19 -8.61 24.76
N VAL A 116 -8.70 -9.13 23.64
CA VAL A 116 -8.27 -8.31 22.50
C VAL A 116 -9.41 -8.22 21.49
N PRO A 117 -10.02 -7.04 21.25
CA PRO A 117 -11.07 -6.92 20.25
C PRO A 117 -10.52 -7.31 18.88
N PHE A 118 -11.28 -8.08 18.11
CA PHE A 118 -11.03 -8.31 16.69
C PHE A 118 -11.17 -6.97 15.95
N VAL A 119 -10.10 -6.20 15.89
CA VAL A 119 -9.99 -5.07 14.98
C VAL A 119 -9.38 -5.64 13.72
N GLN A 120 -10.23 -5.91 12.71
CA GLN A 120 -9.71 -6.18 11.38
C GLN A 120 -8.89 -4.96 10.98
N ASP A 121 -7.58 -5.17 10.82
CA ASP A 121 -6.67 -4.11 10.41
C ASP A 121 -7.01 -3.70 8.97
N THR A 122 -7.75 -2.61 8.86
CA THR A 122 -8.33 -2.10 7.62
C THR A 122 -7.46 -1.02 6.99
N ARG A 123 -6.30 -0.71 7.57
CA ARG A 123 -5.39 0.36 7.11
C ARG A 123 -5.05 0.25 5.62
N ASN A 124 -4.83 -0.96 5.13
CA ASN A 124 -4.52 -1.23 3.72
C ASN A 124 -5.76 -1.30 2.81
N PHE A 125 -6.98 -1.15 3.32
CA PHE A 125 -8.19 -1.29 2.50
C PHE A 125 -8.35 -0.07 1.59
N PRO A 126 -8.68 -0.25 0.31
CA PRO A 126 -8.96 0.88 -0.56
C PRO A 126 -10.31 1.51 -0.17
N GLN A 127 -10.30 2.82 0.05
CA GLN A 127 -11.49 3.67 0.17
C GLN A 127 -11.98 4.12 -1.21
N ASP A 128 -11.04 4.43 -2.11
CA ASP A 128 -11.33 4.89 -3.46
C ASP A 128 -10.29 4.36 -4.46
N ILE A 129 -10.70 4.27 -5.73
CA ILE A 129 -9.86 3.82 -6.85
C ILE A 129 -10.07 4.78 -8.03
N ARG A 130 -8.99 5.34 -8.55
CA ARG A 130 -9.04 6.31 -9.67
C ARG A 130 -8.06 5.94 -10.78
N PHE A 131 -8.42 6.36 -12.00
CA PHE A 131 -7.58 6.25 -13.18
C PHE A 131 -7.31 7.64 -13.73
N GLU A 132 -6.06 8.08 -13.63
CA GLU A 132 -5.64 9.44 -13.98
C GLU A 132 -4.26 9.39 -14.65
N ASP A 133 -4.10 10.07 -15.78
CA ASP A 133 -2.80 10.22 -16.48
C ASP A 133 -1.99 8.90 -16.61
N ASP A 134 -2.63 7.84 -17.12
CA ASP A 134 -2.07 6.49 -17.26
C ASP A 134 -1.63 5.80 -15.94
N ASN A 135 -2.13 6.27 -14.80
CA ASN A 135 -1.93 5.67 -13.48
C ASN A 135 -3.21 5.09 -12.90
N LEU A 136 -3.04 4.04 -12.11
CA LEU A 136 -4.04 3.49 -11.21
C LEU A 136 -3.70 3.91 -9.78
N ILE A 137 -4.64 4.60 -9.14
CA ILE A 137 -4.46 5.25 -7.84
C ILE A 137 -5.44 4.64 -6.85
N PHE A 138 -4.94 4.20 -5.69
CA PHE A 138 -5.70 3.71 -4.57
C PHE A 138 -5.55 4.66 -3.38
N ASP A 139 -6.65 5.22 -2.91
CA ASP A 139 -6.68 5.87 -1.60
C ASP A 139 -6.96 4.80 -0.54
N LEU A 140 -6.07 4.66 0.43
CA LEU A 140 -6.20 3.68 1.50
C LEU A 140 -6.95 4.26 2.70
N ALA A 141 -7.53 3.39 3.53
CA ALA A 141 -8.38 3.78 4.65
C ALA A 141 -7.71 4.65 5.71
N ASP A 142 -6.38 4.63 5.79
CA ASP A 142 -5.61 5.46 6.71
C ASP A 142 -5.10 6.77 6.07
N GLY A 143 -5.48 7.06 4.83
CA GLY A 143 -5.08 8.26 4.10
C GLY A 143 -3.77 8.13 3.33
N ARG A 144 -3.12 6.95 3.35
CA ARG A 144 -2.05 6.63 2.39
C ARG A 144 -2.60 6.53 0.97
N ILE A 145 -1.71 6.71 0.00
CA ILE A 145 -2.01 6.57 -1.43
C ILE A 145 -1.03 5.55 -2.00
N LEU A 146 -1.54 4.57 -2.75
CA LEU A 146 -0.73 3.78 -3.66
C LEU A 146 -1.05 4.18 -5.09
N CYS A 147 -0.06 4.70 -5.80
CA CYS A 147 -0.16 4.98 -7.23
C CYS A 147 0.79 4.05 -7.99
N MET A 148 0.32 3.50 -9.10
CA MET A 148 1.12 2.62 -9.96
C MET A 148 0.77 2.87 -11.43
N PRO A 149 1.70 2.60 -12.37
CA PRO A 149 1.38 2.65 -13.79
C PRO A 149 0.20 1.74 -14.12
N ALA A 150 -0.77 2.23 -14.90
CA ALA A 150 -1.92 1.43 -15.32
C ALA A 150 -1.50 0.22 -16.16
N SER A 151 -0.32 0.27 -16.80
CA SER A 151 0.29 -0.86 -17.50
C SER A 151 0.52 -2.10 -16.62
N PHE A 152 0.48 -1.97 -15.29
CA PHE A 152 0.57 -3.10 -14.37
C PHE A 152 -0.73 -3.93 -14.32
N ALA A 153 -1.84 -3.38 -14.83
CA ALA A 153 -3.11 -4.07 -15.04
C ALA A 153 -3.57 -3.85 -16.49
N PRO A 154 -2.95 -4.53 -17.49
CA PRO A 154 -3.10 -4.18 -18.91
C PRO A 154 -4.53 -4.23 -19.44
N ARG A 155 -5.39 -5.11 -18.90
CA ARG A 155 -6.80 -5.21 -19.35
C ARG A 155 -7.60 -4.05 -18.78
N LEU A 156 -7.36 -3.72 -17.52
CA LEU A 156 -7.96 -2.58 -16.83
C LEU A 156 -7.51 -1.22 -17.40
N ALA A 157 -6.25 -1.12 -17.84
CA ALA A 157 -5.75 0.07 -18.54
C ALA A 157 -6.55 0.37 -19.83
N LYS A 158 -6.98 -0.67 -20.54
CA LYS A 158 -7.75 -0.57 -21.78
C LYS A 158 -9.26 -0.46 -21.57
N ALA A 159 -9.73 -0.67 -20.34
CA ALA A 159 -11.13 -0.65 -20.00
C ALA A 159 -11.70 0.78 -20.03
N ASN A 160 -13.00 0.90 -20.32
CA ASN A 160 -13.71 2.17 -20.16
C ASN A 160 -14.07 2.43 -18.68
N ASP A 161 -14.55 3.63 -18.37
CA ASP A 161 -14.84 4.03 -16.99
C ASP A 161 -15.90 3.15 -16.32
N SER A 162 -16.93 2.71 -17.04
CA SER A 162 -17.95 1.81 -16.48
C SER A 162 -17.36 0.45 -16.11
N GLN A 163 -16.51 -0.11 -16.97
CA GLN A 163 -15.80 -1.37 -16.69
C GLN A 163 -14.82 -1.23 -15.52
N ARG A 164 -14.10 -0.10 -15.41
CA ARG A 164 -13.18 0.15 -14.30
C ARG A 164 -13.88 0.22 -12.94
N MET A 165 -15.14 0.66 -12.91
CA MET A 165 -15.93 0.76 -11.67
C MET A 165 -16.68 -0.53 -11.32
N ASP A 166 -16.72 -1.53 -12.22
CA ASP A 166 -17.43 -2.79 -12.00
C ASP A 166 -16.51 -3.88 -11.42
N PHE A 167 -16.09 -3.67 -10.17
CA PHE A 167 -15.26 -4.64 -9.45
C PHE A 167 -15.93 -5.15 -8.17
N GLN A 168 -15.54 -6.36 -7.78
CA GLN A 168 -15.88 -6.94 -6.49
C GLN A 168 -14.64 -6.98 -5.60
N ARG A 169 -14.78 -6.59 -4.34
CA ARG A 169 -13.70 -6.66 -3.34
C ARG A 169 -13.90 -7.81 -2.38
N THR A 170 -12.88 -8.66 -2.25
CA THR A 170 -12.79 -9.67 -1.19
C THR A 170 -11.52 -9.41 -0.38
N GLY A 171 -11.66 -8.75 0.77
CA GLY A 171 -10.51 -8.34 1.59
C GLY A 171 -9.64 -7.31 0.87
N LEU A 172 -8.40 -7.67 0.56
CA LEU A 172 -7.43 -6.83 -0.19
C LEU A 172 -7.34 -7.20 -1.67
N THR A 173 -8.16 -8.14 -2.15
CA THR A 173 -8.24 -8.51 -3.56
C THR A 173 -9.42 -7.79 -4.22
N LEU A 174 -9.17 -7.19 -5.38
CA LEU A 174 -10.13 -6.54 -6.25
C LEU A 174 -10.23 -7.33 -7.55
N ARG A 175 -11.44 -7.74 -7.93
CA ARG A 175 -11.72 -8.59 -9.08
C ARG A 175 -12.62 -7.86 -10.06
N TRP A 176 -12.20 -7.72 -11.31
CA TRP A 176 -13.02 -7.29 -12.44
C TRP A 176 -13.36 -8.53 -13.27
N GLU A 177 -14.56 -9.08 -13.05
CA GLU A 177 -14.95 -10.36 -13.64
C GLU A 177 -14.99 -10.32 -15.17
N ASP A 178 -15.64 -9.29 -15.74
CA ASP A 178 -15.78 -9.12 -17.19
C ASP A 178 -14.44 -8.89 -17.91
N LEU A 179 -13.47 -8.32 -17.21
CA LEU A 179 -12.13 -8.08 -17.74
C LEU A 179 -11.18 -9.26 -17.47
N ASP A 180 -11.62 -10.21 -16.63
CA ASP A 180 -10.77 -11.22 -16.04
C ASP A 180 -9.44 -10.65 -15.52
N GLU A 181 -9.55 -9.64 -14.66
CA GLU A 181 -8.41 -8.93 -14.07
C GLU A 181 -8.54 -8.95 -12.54
N ASP A 182 -7.41 -9.18 -11.87
CA ASP A 182 -7.32 -9.25 -10.41
C ASP A 182 -6.17 -8.40 -9.90
N ILE A 183 -6.44 -7.59 -8.88
CA ILE A 183 -5.42 -6.83 -8.16
C ILE A 183 -5.43 -7.25 -6.70
N ASN A 184 -4.32 -7.85 -6.26
CA ASN A 184 -4.06 -8.10 -4.85
C ASN A 184 -3.28 -6.92 -4.26
N LEU A 185 -3.97 -6.09 -3.48
CA LEU A 185 -3.41 -4.83 -2.99
C LEU A 185 -2.25 -5.03 -2.00
N ILE A 186 -2.21 -6.11 -1.21
CA ILE A 186 -1.05 -6.36 -0.34
C ILE A 186 0.17 -6.77 -1.16
N ALA A 187 -0.01 -7.56 -2.22
CA ALA A 187 1.07 -7.91 -3.13
C ALA A 187 1.58 -6.66 -3.87
N MET A 188 0.65 -5.80 -4.31
CA MET A 188 1.00 -4.51 -4.91
C MET A 188 1.78 -3.64 -3.95
N LEU A 189 1.29 -3.40 -2.73
CA LEU A 189 1.99 -2.61 -1.71
C LEU A 189 3.38 -3.15 -1.41
N THR A 190 3.52 -4.46 -1.18
CA THR A 190 4.78 -5.09 -0.77
C THR A 190 5.72 -5.43 -1.92
N GLY A 191 5.36 -5.16 -3.18
CA GLY A 191 6.21 -5.45 -4.33
C GLY A 191 6.33 -6.94 -4.70
N PHE A 192 5.54 -7.82 -4.06
CA PHE A 192 5.49 -9.26 -4.34
C PHE A 192 4.43 -9.62 -5.39
N TYR A 193 4.29 -8.77 -6.40
CA TYR A 193 3.46 -9.00 -7.56
C TYR A 193 4.30 -9.48 -8.75
N ASP A 194 3.62 -10.12 -9.69
CA ASP A 194 4.22 -10.69 -10.89
C ASP A 194 3.40 -10.22 -12.08
N LEU A 195 3.96 -9.29 -12.84
CA LEU A 195 3.32 -8.66 -14.01
C LEU A 195 3.30 -9.58 -15.23
N ASP A 196 4.15 -10.62 -15.23
CA ASP A 196 4.28 -11.56 -16.35
C ASP A 196 3.40 -12.80 -16.16
N LYS A 197 2.60 -12.85 -15.09
CA LYS A 197 1.67 -13.97 -14.88
C LYS A 197 0.71 -14.08 -16.06
N PRO A 198 0.57 -15.28 -16.66
CA PRO A 198 -0.39 -15.47 -17.72
C PRO A 198 -1.81 -15.28 -17.16
N HIS A 199 -2.50 -14.26 -17.65
CA HIS A 199 -3.91 -14.08 -17.39
C HIS A 199 -4.68 -14.99 -18.38
N PRO A 200 -5.52 -15.93 -17.91
CA PRO A 200 -6.35 -16.74 -18.80
C PRO A 200 -7.17 -15.83 -19.73
N GLU A 201 -7.41 -16.20 -20.98
CA GLU A 201 -8.26 -15.35 -21.84
C GLU A 201 -9.66 -15.26 -21.22
N PRO A 202 -10.32 -14.08 -21.27
CA PRO A 202 -11.69 -13.95 -20.80
C PRO A 202 -12.55 -15.00 -21.50
N ALA A 203 -13.41 -15.66 -20.74
CA ALA A 203 -14.28 -16.70 -21.28
C ALA A 203 -15.13 -16.08 -22.40
N VAL A 204 -14.83 -16.44 -23.65
CA VAL A 204 -15.66 -16.05 -24.79
C VAL A 204 -17.03 -16.67 -24.55
N GLU A 205 -18.02 -15.85 -24.22
CA GLU A 205 -19.41 -16.25 -24.17
C GLU A 205 -19.73 -16.86 -25.54
N LYS A 206 -19.89 -18.18 -25.59
CA LYS A 206 -20.25 -18.86 -26.82
C LYS A 206 -21.62 -18.35 -27.21
N ALA A 207 -21.68 -17.45 -28.18
CA ALA A 207 -22.92 -17.02 -28.78
C ALA A 207 -23.75 -18.26 -29.14
N GLU A 208 -24.85 -18.48 -28.43
CA GLU A 208 -25.82 -19.51 -28.77
C GLU A 208 -26.34 -19.15 -30.17
N ALA A 209 -26.02 -20.03 -31.14
CA ALA A 209 -26.52 -19.88 -32.49
C ALA A 209 -28.07 -19.87 -32.46
N PRO A 210 -28.73 -18.98 -33.21
CA PRO A 210 -30.18 -18.94 -33.22
C PRO A 210 -30.72 -20.26 -33.78
N THR A 211 -31.44 -20.99 -32.93
CA THR A 211 -32.18 -22.20 -33.32
C THR A 211 -33.21 -21.82 -34.39
N THR A 212 -33.03 -22.31 -35.61
CA THR A 212 -34.05 -22.28 -36.68
C THR A 212 -34.49 -23.69 -36.99
#